data_AF-A0A537VEW3-F1
#
_entry.id   AF-A0A537VEW3-F1
#
_cell.length_a   1.000
_cell.length_b   1.000
_cell.length_c   1.000
_cell.angle_alpha   90.00
_cell.angle_beta   90.00
_cell.angle_gamma   90.00
#
_symmetry.space_group_name_H-M   'P 1'
#
loop_
_entity.id
_entity.type
_entity.pdbx_description
1 polymer ?
#
loop_
_entity_poly.entity_id
_entity_poly.type
_entity_poly.pdbx_seq_one_letter_code
_entity_poly.pdbx_strand_id
1 'polypeptide(L)'
;MIDLALIRSDPDAVRRALARRGITPRADEILSLDQGRRATQTQADALRAEQKNASKEFAKLDPAERAARQAELAKLSDTIKTLAAEHDDIDARIRELLLATPNLPHESVPDGAGDDDNAEVRRVGEPRV
;
A
#
# COMPACT_ATOMS: atom_id res chain seq x y z
N MET A 1 8.46 -2.42 9.87
CA MET A 1 8.03 -2.14 8.49
C MET A 1 8.13 -0.64 8.29
N ILE A 2 8.69 -0.18 7.17
CA ILE A 2 8.70 1.25 6.85
C ILE A 2 7.27 1.75 6.68
N ASP A 3 6.99 2.99 7.07
CA ASP A 3 5.67 3.58 6.90
C ASP A 3 5.41 3.88 5.41
N LEU A 4 4.25 3.43 4.89
CA LEU A 4 3.80 3.76 3.55
C LEU A 4 3.64 5.28 3.36
N ALA A 5 3.24 5.99 4.41
CA ALA A 5 3.11 7.45 4.37
C ALA A 5 4.45 8.13 4.06
N LEU A 6 5.56 7.61 4.60
CA LEU A 6 6.91 8.11 4.35
C LEU A 6 7.31 7.93 2.87
N ILE A 7 7.04 6.75 2.31
CA ILE A 7 7.30 6.47 0.89
C ILE A 7 6.47 7.41 -0.01
N ARG A 8 5.23 7.72 0.41
CA ARG A 8 4.35 8.63 -0.33
C ARG A 8 4.80 10.09 -0.27
N SER A 9 5.28 10.55 0.89
CA SER A 9 5.68 11.95 1.09
C SER A 9 7.04 12.27 0.49
N ASP A 10 8.01 11.35 0.60
CA ASP A 10 9.37 11.55 0.09
C ASP A 10 10.00 10.22 -0.36
N PRO A 11 9.60 9.71 -1.55
CA PRO A 11 10.16 8.48 -2.09
C PRO A 11 11.65 8.59 -2.38
N ASP A 12 12.15 9.79 -2.69
CA ASP A 12 13.56 9.99 -3.01
C ASP A 12 14.45 9.93 -1.76
N ALA A 13 13.97 10.41 -0.61
CA ALA A 13 14.67 10.18 0.66
C ALA A 13 14.78 8.69 1.00
N VAL A 14 13.72 7.92 0.78
CA VAL A 14 13.72 6.46 0.97
C VAL A 14 14.73 5.79 0.02
N ARG A 15 14.77 6.19 -1.26
CA ARG A 15 15.76 5.71 -2.24
C ARG A 15 17.18 6.00 -1.80
N ARG A 16 17.48 7.26 -1.47
CA ARG A 16 18.83 7.67 -1.05
C ARG A 16 19.26 6.91 0.21
N ALA A 17 18.39 6.83 1.21
CA ALA A 17 18.70 6.16 2.47
C ALA A 17 18.97 4.65 2.29
N LEU A 18 18.21 3.96 1.43
CA LEU A 18 18.43 2.53 1.18
C LEU A 18 19.60 2.26 0.23
N ALA A 19 19.91 3.19 -0.68
CA ALA A 19 21.10 3.13 -1.50
C ALA A 19 22.40 3.17 -0.67
N ARG A 20 22.41 3.87 0.48
CA ARG A 20 23.53 3.85 1.46
C ARG A 20 23.83 2.45 1.99
N ARG A 21 22.87 1.52 1.89
CA ARG A 21 23.03 0.09 2.25
C ARG A 21 23.21 -0.82 1.03
N GLY A 22 23.39 -0.26 -0.16
CA GLY A 22 23.45 -1.01 -1.42
C GLY A 22 22.12 -1.62 -1.86
N ILE A 23 20.99 -1.15 -1.31
CA ILE A 23 19.66 -1.72 -1.59
C ILE A 23 18.89 -0.76 -2.50
N THR A 24 18.36 -1.28 -3.60
CA THR A 24 17.43 -0.55 -4.46
C THR A 24 16.00 -0.80 -3.97
N PRO A 25 15.31 0.20 -3.40
CA PRO A 25 13.95 -0.01 -2.93
C PRO A 25 12.95 -0.11 -4.07
N ARG A 26 11.91 -0.91 -3.85
CA ARG A 26 10.76 -1.02 -4.77
C ARG A 26 9.72 0.08 -4.53
N ALA A 27 10.20 1.31 -4.34
CA ALA A 27 9.37 2.46 -4.01
C ALA A 27 8.34 2.76 -5.11
N ASP A 28 8.73 2.70 -6.39
CA ASP A 28 7.80 2.91 -7.53
C ASP A 28 6.68 1.88 -7.57
N GLU A 29 7.01 0.62 -7.34
CA GLU A 29 6.04 -0.48 -7.31
C GLU A 29 5.03 -0.27 -6.18
N ILE A 30 5.51 0.06 -4.98
CA ILE A 30 4.67 0.36 -3.82
C ILE A 30 3.75 1.55 -4.11
N LEU A 31 4.27 2.63 -4.72
CA LEU A 31 3.48 3.82 -5.05
C LEU A 31 2.42 3.53 -6.12
N SER A 32 2.75 2.74 -7.14
CA SER A 32 1.79 2.34 -8.18
C SER A 32 0.67 1.49 -7.60
N LEU A 33 1.00 0.54 -6.71
CA LEU A 33 -0.02 -0.26 -6.02
C LEU A 33 -0.87 0.63 -5.09
N ASP A 34 -0.27 1.56 -4.36
CA ASP A 34 -0.99 2.49 -3.49
C ASP A 34 -1.95 3.42 -4.26
N GLN A 35 -1.61 3.80 -5.51
CA GLN A 35 -2.54 4.49 -6.40
C GLN A 35 -3.72 3.59 -6.78
N GLY A 36 -3.45 2.34 -7.18
CA GLY A 36 -4.49 1.35 -7.49
C GLY A 36 -5.43 1.11 -6.31
N ARG A 37 -4.89 0.92 -5.11
CA ARG A 37 -5.65 0.76 -3.86
C ARG A 37 -6.59 1.92 -3.59
N ARG A 38 -6.11 3.16 -3.75
CA ARG A 38 -6.95 4.35 -3.55
C ARG A 38 -8.03 4.46 -4.63
N ALA A 39 -7.73 4.07 -5.87
CA ALA A 39 -8.68 4.09 -6.96
C ALA A 39 -9.81 3.06 -6.74
N THR A 40 -9.47 1.81 -6.39
CA THR A 40 -10.47 0.75 -6.13
C THR A 40 -11.36 1.11 -4.94
N GLN A 41 -10.78 1.66 -3.86
CA GLN A 41 -11.56 2.17 -2.72
C GLN A 41 -12.54 3.26 -3.15
N THR A 42 -12.05 4.27 -3.89
CA THR A 42 -12.87 5.40 -4.36
C THR A 42 -14.02 4.93 -5.24
N GLN A 43 -13.74 4.02 -6.17
CA GLN A 43 -14.75 3.45 -7.06
C GLN A 43 -15.78 2.61 -6.29
N ALA A 44 -15.33 1.76 -5.36
CA ALA A 44 -16.23 0.95 -4.54
C ALA A 44 -17.16 1.84 -3.70
N ASP A 45 -16.67 2.93 -3.13
CA ASP A 45 -17.48 3.86 -2.35
C ASP A 45 -18.50 4.62 -3.21
N ALA A 46 -18.12 5.04 -4.42
CA ALA A 46 -19.04 5.63 -5.38
C ALA A 46 -20.17 4.66 -5.77
N LEU A 47 -19.83 3.41 -6.10
CA LEU A 47 -20.82 2.39 -6.45
C LEU A 47 -21.71 2.00 -5.26
N ARG A 48 -21.19 1.99 -4.02
CA ARG A 48 -22.01 1.78 -2.81
C ARG A 48 -23.02 2.91 -2.63
N ALA A 49 -22.62 4.15 -2.89
CA ALA A 49 -23.53 5.29 -2.84
C ALA A 49 -24.63 5.18 -3.90
N GLU A 50 -24.26 4.80 -5.13
CA GLU A 50 -25.19 4.52 -6.22
C GLU A 50 -26.15 3.38 -5.85
N GLN A 51 -25.63 2.26 -5.33
CA GLN A 51 -26.43 1.09 -4.91
C GLN A 51 -27.45 1.47 -3.84
N LYS A 52 -27.05 2.29 -2.87
CA LYS A 52 -27.94 2.79 -1.82
C LYS A 52 -29.07 3.65 -2.40
N ASN A 53 -28.77 4.49 -3.39
CA ASN A 53 -29.78 5.32 -4.05
C ASN A 53 -30.73 4.47 -4.91
N ALA A 54 -30.18 3.61 -5.75
CA ALA A 54 -30.95 2.69 -6.59
C ALA A 54 -31.83 1.75 -5.76
N SER A 55 -31.37 1.28 -4.59
CA SER A 55 -32.18 0.45 -3.69
C SER A 55 -33.39 1.21 -3.10
N LYS A 56 -33.24 2.52 -2.83
CA LYS A 56 -34.36 3.35 -2.37
C LYS A 56 -35.39 3.60 -3.47
N GLU A 57 -34.93 3.77 -4.70
CA GLU A 57 -35.81 3.92 -5.86
C GLU A 57 -36.54 2.60 -6.13
N PHE A 58 -35.83 1.47 -6.08
CA PHE A 58 -36.39 0.13 -6.27
C PHE A 58 -37.58 -0.18 -5.35
N ALA A 59 -37.52 0.27 -4.09
CA ALA A 59 -38.61 0.10 -3.14
C ALA A 59 -39.91 0.81 -3.57
N LYS A 60 -39.80 1.89 -4.36
CA LYS A 60 -40.93 2.72 -4.83
C LYS A 60 -41.52 2.25 -6.17
N LEU A 61 -40.84 1.35 -6.90
CA LEU A 61 -41.27 0.89 -8.22
C LEU A 61 -42.42 -0.12 -8.13
N ASP A 62 -43.23 -0.19 -9.19
CA ASP A 62 -44.25 -1.21 -9.34
C ASP A 62 -43.64 -2.60 -9.61
N PRO A 63 -44.35 -3.70 -9.29
CA PRO A 63 -43.83 -5.07 -9.47
C PRO A 63 -43.34 -5.38 -10.89
N ALA A 64 -43.96 -4.80 -11.93
CA ALA A 64 -43.56 -4.99 -13.31
C ALA A 64 -42.21 -4.33 -13.67
N GLU A 65 -41.88 -3.19 -13.04
CA GLU A 65 -40.64 -2.44 -13.28
C GLU A 65 -39.47 -2.96 -12.42
N ARG A 66 -39.77 -3.64 -11.31
CA ARG A 66 -38.76 -4.23 -10.41
C ARG A 66 -37.92 -5.32 -11.11
N ALA A 67 -38.49 -6.13 -11.99
CA ALA A 67 -37.76 -7.23 -12.62
C ALA A 67 -36.52 -6.75 -13.41
N ALA A 68 -36.64 -5.64 -14.15
CA ALA A 68 -35.54 -5.06 -14.92
C ALA A 68 -34.45 -4.45 -14.00
N ARG A 69 -34.88 -3.73 -12.96
CA ARG A 69 -33.97 -3.05 -12.02
C ARG A 69 -33.26 -3.99 -11.05
N GLN A 70 -33.83 -5.18 -10.80
CA GLN A 70 -33.22 -6.18 -9.93
C GLN A 70 -31.91 -6.73 -10.52
N ALA A 71 -31.85 -6.92 -11.83
CA ALA A 71 -30.64 -7.36 -12.52
C ALA A 71 -29.53 -6.30 -12.47
N GLU A 72 -29.86 -5.02 -12.58
CA GLU A 72 -28.90 -3.92 -12.47
C GLU A 72 -28.31 -3.82 -11.06
N LEU A 73 -29.16 -3.91 -10.02
CA LEU A 73 -28.72 -3.91 -8.62
C LEU A 73 -27.82 -5.11 -8.28
N ALA A 74 -28.11 -6.29 -8.87
CA ALA A 74 -27.27 -7.47 -8.71
C ALA A 74 -25.88 -7.26 -9.34
N LYS A 75 -25.81 -6.77 -10.59
CA LYS A 75 -24.54 -6.44 -11.26
C LYS A 75 -23.71 -5.42 -10.48
N LEU A 76 -24.37 -4.41 -9.92
CA LEU A 76 -23.71 -3.39 -9.10
C LEU A 76 -23.12 -3.99 -7.83
N SER A 77 -23.86 -4.88 -7.16
CA SER A 77 -23.38 -5.63 -6.00
C SER A 77 -22.16 -6.48 -6.31
N ASP A 78 -22.17 -7.18 -7.45
CA ASP A 78 -21.05 -8.02 -7.87
C ASP A 78 -19.82 -7.19 -8.23
N THR A 79 -20.01 -6.05 -8.90
CA THR A 79 -18.91 -5.10 -9.20
C THR A 79 -18.27 -4.56 -7.91
N ILE A 80 -19.08 -4.20 -6.91
CA ILE A 80 -18.57 -3.75 -5.60
C ILE A 80 -17.75 -4.85 -4.92
N LYS A 81 -18.19 -6.11 -4.98
CA LYS A 81 -17.45 -7.25 -4.43
C LYS A 81 -16.12 -7.46 -5.14
N THR A 82 -16.10 -7.38 -6.47
CA THR A 82 -14.86 -7.49 -7.26
C THR A 82 -13.87 -6.40 -6.88
N LEU A 83 -14.30 -5.13 -6.82
CA LEU A 83 -13.44 -4.02 -6.43
C LEU A 83 -12.92 -4.15 -4.99
N ALA A 84 -13.72 -4.70 -4.08
CA ALA A 84 -13.28 -4.97 -2.71
C ALA A 84 -12.20 -6.07 -2.66
N ALA A 85 -12.38 -7.16 -3.41
CA ALA A 85 -11.37 -8.21 -3.51
C ALA A 85 -10.07 -7.69 -4.15
N GLU A 86 -10.16 -6.91 -5.22
CA GLU A 86 -9.00 -6.26 -5.84
C GLU A 86 -8.29 -5.31 -4.88
N HIS A 87 -9.05 -4.52 -4.11
CA HIS A 87 -8.48 -3.66 -3.06
C HIS A 87 -7.68 -4.46 -2.04
N ASP A 88 -8.24 -5.56 -1.54
CA ASP A 88 -7.61 -6.40 -0.51
C ASP A 88 -6.36 -7.12 -1.06
N ASP A 89 -6.40 -7.58 -2.30
CA ASP A 89 -5.24 -8.16 -2.98
C ASP A 89 -4.10 -7.15 -3.15
N ILE A 90 -4.43 -5.90 -3.51
CA ILE A 90 -3.45 -4.82 -3.62
C ILE A 90 -2.88 -4.46 -2.23
N ASP A 91 -3.71 -4.38 -1.19
CA ASP A 91 -3.28 -4.11 0.18
C ASP A 91 -2.30 -5.19 0.68
N ALA A 92 -2.60 -6.47 0.41
CA ALA A 92 -1.73 -7.59 0.74
C ALA A 92 -0.36 -7.47 0.03
N ARG A 93 -0.34 -7.17 -1.27
CA ARG A 93 0.91 -6.97 -2.03
C ARG A 93 1.74 -5.80 -1.51
N ILE A 94 1.10 -4.67 -1.19
CA ILE A 94 1.77 -3.53 -0.58
C ILE A 94 2.41 -3.96 0.75
N ARG A 95 1.66 -4.67 1.60
CA ARG A 95 2.16 -5.15 2.89
C ARG A 95 3.36 -6.07 2.73
N GLU A 96 3.34 -7.00 1.78
CA GLU A 96 4.48 -7.89 1.50
C GLU A 96 5.74 -7.12 1.09
N LEU A 97 5.59 -6.15 0.18
CA LEU A 97 6.70 -5.30 -0.27
C LEU A 97 7.28 -4.46 0.88
N LEU A 98 6.41 -3.92 1.73
CA LEU A 98 6.84 -3.14 2.89
C LEU A 98 7.53 -4.03 3.94
N LEU A 99 7.08 -5.27 4.14
CA LEU A 99 7.73 -6.24 5.04
C LEU A 99 9.12 -6.65 4.54
N ALA A 100 9.29 -6.78 3.22
CA ALA A 100 10.58 -7.06 2.60
C ALA A 100 11.52 -5.84 2.59
N THR A 101 10.99 -4.63 2.80
CA THR A 101 11.79 -3.39 2.80
C THR A 101 12.44 -3.19 4.18
N PRO A 102 13.78 -3.13 4.25
CA PRO A 102 14.47 -2.93 5.52
C PRO A 102 14.28 -1.50 6.05
N ASN A 103 14.65 -1.30 7.32
CA ASN A 103 14.59 0.03 7.91
C ASN A 103 15.63 0.99 7.30
N LEU A 104 15.32 2.29 7.34
CA LEU A 104 16.23 3.34 6.89
C LEU A 104 17.40 3.48 7.88
N PRO A 105 18.66 3.60 7.40
CA PRO A 105 19.77 3.94 8.28
C PRO A 105 19.56 5.33 8.88
N HIS A 106 19.88 5.48 10.16
CA HIS A 106 19.87 6.78 10.82
C HIS A 106 20.92 7.71 10.19
N GLU A 107 20.73 9.02 10.28
CA GLU A 107 21.65 10.02 9.74
C GLU A 107 23.07 9.91 10.33
N SER A 108 23.17 9.47 11.58
CA SER A 108 24.46 9.30 12.28
C SER A 108 25.19 7.99 11.96
N VAL A 109 24.55 7.07 11.23
CA VAL A 109 25.18 5.80 10.83
C VAL A 109 26.14 6.10 9.68
N PRO A 110 27.42 5.69 9.74
CA PRO A 110 28.36 5.90 8.63
C PRO A 110 27.94 5.10 7.39
N ASP A 111 28.29 5.61 6.22
CA ASP A 111 28.14 4.88 4.96
C ASP A 111 29.21 3.78 4.87
N GLY A 112 28.82 2.62 4.37
CA GLY A 112 29.72 1.49 4.22
C GLY A 112 29.13 0.42 3.30
N ALA A 113 30.01 -0.25 2.56
CA ALA A 113 29.67 -1.37 1.70
C ALA A 113 29.88 -2.73 2.40
N GLY A 114 30.67 -2.75 3.48
CA GLY A 114 31.03 -3.97 4.21
C GLY A 114 31.41 -3.72 5.68
N ASP A 115 31.87 -4.78 6.32
CA ASP A 115 32.34 -4.78 7.71
C ASP A 115 33.66 -4.02 7.90
N ASP A 116 34.49 -3.96 6.87
CA ASP A 116 35.72 -3.17 6.84
C ASP A 116 35.48 -1.65 7.02
N ASP A 117 34.28 -1.16 6.70
CA ASP A 117 33.90 0.25 6.84
C ASP A 117 33.36 0.60 8.24
N ASN A 118 33.31 -0.39 9.15
CA ASN A 118 32.80 -0.16 10.51
C ASN A 118 33.75 0.73 11.33
N ALA A 119 33.23 1.84 11.84
CA ALA A 119 33.97 2.72 12.72
C ALA A 119 34.06 2.17 14.16
N GLU A 120 35.28 2.03 14.69
CA GLU A 120 35.51 1.70 16.10
C GLU A 120 35.12 2.90 16.99
N VAL A 121 34.08 2.73 17.80
CA VAL A 121 33.59 3.81 18.70
C VAL A 121 34.44 3.92 19.97
N ARG A 122 34.88 2.78 20.53
CA ARG A 122 35.75 2.73 21.70
C ARG A 122 36.45 1.38 21.83
N ARG A 123 37.65 1.40 22.42
CA ARG A 123 38.36 0.23 22.93
C ARG A 123 38.41 0.26 24.44
N VAL A 124 38.17 -0.87 25.11
CA VAL A 124 38.28 -0.97 26.57
C VAL A 124 39.10 -2.21 26.94
N GLY A 125 40.17 -2.00 27.71
CA GLY A 125 41.13 -3.03 28.08
C GLY A 125 42.14 -3.35 26.96
N GLU A 126 43.10 -4.21 27.28
CA GLU A 126 44.11 -4.70 26.33
C GLU A 126 44.08 -6.24 26.30
N PRO A 127 44.03 -6.88 25.12
CA PRO A 127 44.12 -8.33 25.01
C PRO A 127 45.44 -8.84 25.62
N ARG A 128 45.39 -9.87 26.45
CA ARG A 128 46.60 -10.55 26.91
C ARG A 128 47.18 -11.36 25.75
N VAL A 129 48.37 -10.97 25.31
CA VAL A 129 49.23 -11.74 24.40
C VAL A 129 49.87 -12.92 25.11
#